data_AF-A0A1Z5T7F5-F1
#
_entry.id   AF-A0A1Z5T7F5-F1
#
_cell.length_a   1.000
_cell.length_b   1.000
_cell.length_c   1.000
_cell.angle_alpha   90.00
_cell.angle_beta   90.00
_cell.angle_gamma   90.00
#
_symmetry.space_group_name_H-M   'P 1'
#
loop_
_entity.id
_entity.type
_entity.pdbx_description
1 polymer ?
#
loop_
_entity_poly.entity_id
_entity_poly.type
_entity_poly.pdbx_seq_one_letter_code
_entity_poly.pdbx_strand_id
1 'polypeptide(L)'
;MGPDKPLPYNDTFPSTEAYVDSLTNLVGSHDLLRTLCGGVHILDFYTSDPPLFERILPQEWRDFFAQCEVQDVLDLLMSENLDQFETNDRWQRDSRELPLPPKSLLEYIATVRRHLLIREAGGSQCGRNRALKPTQKLVRDVAVGMSTKKVHEVGLFAHYINQVLEDVASNSDHEISHLVDFGSGQNYLGRALASEPYNKRIVAIESKSHNSERAKEFDAMAGLATKQKVMRNKKAFRKGEEDWKTPKPSALPTPPPEVNGTPSGNESAAQAAIAVNDGSLDPSVALSTQAKGSVQYFEHSISDGNLEDVVDKLEHPDPNLMVMSLHSCGNLVHHGLRSLLLNPAVKCVAMVGCCYNLVTERLTGGSYKLPGLDPSLREGSETGQAEVAGGKPQETLDRRCDPHGFPMSERLATYTRPTPSPHHQPGISLNITARMMAVQAPQNWGPIRQRRRIFLDKHVVGPPSSNYAGNVSPAGHSSGGTPIIIGHLKKGFYKDFVAYVRGATGKLADDPADTEVGRLVREKLMGRVS
;
A
#
# COMPACT_ATOMS: atom_id res chain seq x y z
N MET A 1 -21.41 7.75 15.73
CA MET A 1 -21.25 9.23 15.81
C MET A 1 -20.19 9.69 14.79
N GLY A 2 -20.03 11.00 14.55
CA GLY A 2 -18.96 11.57 13.74
C GLY A 2 -18.48 12.91 14.32
N PRO A 3 -17.31 13.44 13.92
CA PRO A 3 -16.79 14.71 14.44
C PRO A 3 -17.63 15.91 13.97
N ASP A 4 -17.76 16.94 14.82
CA ASP A 4 -18.49 18.19 14.54
C ASP A 4 -18.03 18.88 13.24
N LYS A 5 -16.75 18.69 12.88
CA LYS A 5 -16.17 19.05 11.60
C LYS A 5 -15.96 17.78 10.76
N PRO A 6 -16.83 17.47 9.77
CA PRO A 6 -16.82 16.17 9.08
C PRO A 6 -15.54 15.81 8.33
N LEU A 7 -14.77 16.83 7.91
CA LEU A 7 -13.43 16.67 7.34
C LEU A 7 -12.46 17.61 8.08
N PRO A 8 -11.24 17.17 8.41
CA PRO A 8 -10.22 18.02 9.05
C PRO A 8 -9.55 18.92 8.00
N TYR A 9 -10.28 19.85 7.39
CA TYR A 9 -9.72 20.88 6.49
C TYR A 9 -9.24 22.12 7.26
N ASN A 10 -8.47 22.99 6.60
CA ASN A 10 -7.96 24.24 7.17
C ASN A 10 -9.09 25.26 7.46
N ASP A 11 -9.09 25.91 8.64
CA ASP A 11 -10.17 26.82 9.08
C ASP A 11 -10.33 28.11 8.25
N THR A 12 -9.45 28.37 7.28
CA THR A 12 -9.65 29.42 6.25
C THR A 12 -10.75 29.09 5.23
N PHE A 13 -11.43 27.94 5.34
CA PHE A 13 -12.67 27.64 4.60
C PHE A 13 -13.88 27.67 5.54
N PRO A 14 -15.00 28.32 5.15
CA PRO A 14 -16.17 28.48 6.03
C PRO A 14 -17.03 27.21 6.16
N SER A 15 -16.85 26.21 5.30
CA SER A 15 -17.62 24.97 5.33
C SER A 15 -16.90 23.82 4.59
N THR A 16 -17.37 22.60 4.83
CA THR A 16 -16.89 21.39 4.14
C THR A 16 -17.08 21.50 2.63
N GLU A 17 -18.23 21.98 2.16
CA GLU A 17 -18.47 22.18 0.72
C GLU A 17 -17.55 23.27 0.14
N ALA A 18 -17.35 24.40 0.82
CA ALA A 18 -16.43 25.44 0.34
C ALA A 18 -14.99 24.93 0.20
N TYR A 19 -14.54 24.05 1.10
CA TYR A 19 -13.27 23.34 0.95
C TYR A 19 -13.27 22.37 -0.25
N VAL A 20 -14.32 21.57 -0.42
CA VAL A 20 -14.43 20.61 -1.53
C VAL A 20 -14.55 21.32 -2.89
N ASP A 21 -15.29 22.43 -2.98
CA ASP A 21 -15.37 23.32 -4.14
C ASP A 21 -14.00 23.88 -4.50
N SER A 22 -13.27 24.43 -3.52
CA SER A 22 -11.96 25.03 -3.75
C SER A 22 -10.92 23.99 -4.15
N LEU A 23 -10.91 22.81 -3.50
CA LEU A 23 -10.03 21.68 -3.86
C LEU A 23 -10.36 21.11 -5.25
N THR A 24 -11.65 20.94 -5.56
CA THR A 24 -12.10 20.46 -6.88
C THR A 24 -11.67 21.43 -7.97
N ASN A 25 -11.82 22.74 -7.75
CA ASN A 25 -11.35 23.75 -8.68
C ASN A 25 -9.81 23.78 -8.79
N LEU A 26 -9.08 23.72 -7.68
CA LEU A 26 -7.61 23.69 -7.71
C LEU A 26 -7.08 22.51 -8.56
N VAL A 27 -7.58 21.30 -8.31
CA VAL A 27 -7.19 20.11 -9.08
C VAL A 27 -7.76 20.14 -10.50
N GLY A 28 -8.90 20.80 -10.71
CA GLY A 28 -9.61 20.87 -11.99
C GLY A 28 -9.10 21.93 -12.98
N SER A 29 -8.52 23.04 -12.50
CA SER A 29 -8.13 24.19 -13.33
C SER A 29 -6.65 24.59 -13.25
N HIS A 30 -5.91 24.24 -12.20
CA HIS A 30 -4.50 24.65 -12.08
C HIS A 30 -3.59 23.79 -12.98
N ASP A 31 -3.15 24.36 -14.10
CA ASP A 31 -2.50 23.60 -15.18
C ASP A 31 -1.18 22.91 -14.78
N LEU A 32 -0.35 23.54 -13.93
CA LEU A 32 0.83 22.89 -13.36
C LEU A 32 0.46 21.65 -12.52
N LEU A 33 -0.50 21.78 -11.60
CA LEU A 33 -0.93 20.66 -10.76
C LEU A 33 -1.55 19.53 -11.61
N ARG A 34 -2.38 19.87 -12.61
CA ARG A 34 -2.90 18.90 -13.59
C ARG A 34 -1.81 18.24 -14.44
N THR A 35 -0.78 18.98 -14.80
CA THR A 35 0.38 18.44 -15.53
C THR A 35 1.13 17.42 -14.67
N LEU A 36 1.46 17.79 -13.43
CA LEU A 36 2.20 16.91 -12.50
C LEU A 36 1.37 15.71 -12.03
N CYS A 37 0.06 15.87 -11.82
CA CYS A 37 -0.81 14.82 -11.30
C CYS A 37 -1.60 14.04 -12.37
N GLY A 38 -1.57 14.48 -13.64
CA GLY A 38 -2.25 13.82 -14.76
C GLY A 38 -1.30 13.48 -15.92
N GLY A 39 -0.43 14.40 -16.31
CA GLY A 39 0.19 14.37 -17.64
C GLY A 39 1.62 13.88 -17.76
N VAL A 40 2.26 13.55 -16.65
CA VAL A 40 3.65 13.07 -16.62
C VAL A 40 3.77 11.85 -15.71
N HIS A 41 4.45 10.82 -16.19
CA HIS A 41 5.00 9.76 -15.35
C HIS A 41 6.40 10.16 -14.87
N ILE A 42 6.88 9.61 -13.75
CA ILE A 42 8.19 9.99 -13.19
C ILE A 42 9.37 9.66 -14.13
N LEU A 43 9.22 8.66 -15.01
CA LEU A 43 10.22 8.33 -16.02
C LEU A 43 10.32 9.41 -17.12
N ASP A 44 9.22 10.10 -17.43
CA ASP A 44 9.16 11.05 -18.54
C ASP A 44 10.09 12.25 -18.30
N PHE A 45 10.39 12.58 -17.03
CA PHE A 45 11.40 13.58 -16.64
C PHE A 45 12.84 13.19 -17.00
N TYR A 46 13.11 11.91 -17.23
CA TYR A 46 14.43 11.39 -17.62
C TYR A 46 14.53 10.99 -19.10
N THR A 47 13.39 10.82 -19.79
CA THR A 47 13.33 10.29 -21.17
C THR A 47 12.77 11.25 -22.21
N SER A 48 12.16 12.38 -21.82
CA SER A 48 11.59 13.33 -22.77
C SER A 48 12.63 14.30 -23.33
N ASP A 49 12.57 14.49 -24.65
CA ASP A 49 13.26 15.56 -25.36
C ASP A 49 12.19 16.52 -25.97
N PRO A 50 12.25 17.85 -25.72
CA PRO A 50 13.11 18.53 -24.74
C PRO A 50 12.72 18.18 -23.29
N PRO A 51 13.64 18.36 -22.32
CA PRO A 51 13.45 17.96 -20.92
C PRO A 51 12.17 18.49 -20.27
N LEU A 52 11.39 17.61 -19.64
CA LEU A 52 10.15 18.00 -18.97
C LEU A 52 10.36 18.98 -17.82
N PHE A 53 11.46 18.83 -17.09
CA PHE A 53 11.81 19.71 -15.98
C PHE A 53 11.81 21.18 -16.43
N GLU A 54 12.43 21.46 -17.57
CA GLU A 54 12.53 22.79 -18.17
C GLU A 54 11.22 23.28 -18.77
N ARG A 55 10.44 22.38 -19.38
CA ARG A 55 9.17 22.68 -20.06
C ARG A 55 7.99 22.92 -19.10
N ILE A 56 8.05 22.38 -17.88
CA ILE A 56 6.93 22.38 -16.92
C ILE A 56 7.15 23.37 -15.76
N LEU A 57 8.38 23.49 -15.25
CA LEU A 57 8.66 24.32 -14.08
C LEU A 57 9.16 25.71 -14.49
N PRO A 58 8.65 26.79 -13.85
CA PRO A 58 9.15 28.15 -14.06
C PRO A 58 10.68 28.24 -13.92
N GLN A 59 11.31 29.06 -14.77
CA GLN A 59 12.77 29.24 -14.78
C GLN A 59 13.31 29.62 -13.40
N GLU A 60 12.69 30.60 -12.75
CA GLU A 60 13.01 31.03 -11.37
C GLU A 60 12.96 29.91 -10.33
N TRP A 61 12.05 28.94 -10.45
CA TRP A 61 12.00 27.78 -9.54
C TRP A 61 13.19 26.85 -9.79
N ARG A 62 13.56 26.64 -11.06
CA ARG A 62 14.70 25.81 -11.45
C ARG A 62 16.03 26.43 -11.02
N ASP A 63 16.16 27.75 -11.17
CA ASP A 63 17.34 28.51 -10.73
C ASP A 63 17.51 28.45 -9.21
N PHE A 64 16.40 28.51 -8.47
CA PHE A 64 16.38 28.29 -7.02
C PHE A 64 16.72 26.84 -6.64
N PHE A 65 16.10 25.84 -7.28
CA PHE A 65 16.38 24.42 -7.01
C PHE A 65 17.82 24.01 -7.35
N ALA A 66 18.47 24.64 -8.34
CA ALA A 66 19.87 24.41 -8.67
C ALA A 66 20.85 24.86 -7.57
N GLN A 67 20.39 25.70 -6.62
CA GLN A 67 21.18 26.22 -5.50
C GLN A 67 20.84 25.56 -4.15
N CYS A 68 19.87 24.64 -4.10
CA CYS A 68 19.36 24.02 -2.87
C CYS A 68 19.62 22.50 -2.84
N GLU A 69 19.84 21.93 -1.66
CA GLU A 69 19.83 20.47 -1.54
C GLU A 69 18.40 19.92 -1.61
N VAL A 70 18.26 18.64 -2.01
CA VAL A 70 16.95 17.97 -2.09
C VAL A 70 16.23 17.94 -0.72
N GLN A 71 16.96 18.00 0.39
CA GLN A 71 16.33 18.12 1.71
C GLN A 71 15.79 19.52 1.98
N ASP A 72 16.50 20.56 1.57
CA ASP A 72 16.01 21.95 1.71
C ASP A 72 14.72 22.12 0.90
N VAL A 73 14.71 21.69 -0.37
CA VAL A 73 13.50 21.73 -1.20
C VAL A 73 12.35 20.93 -0.58
N LEU A 74 12.60 19.71 -0.06
CA LEU A 74 11.55 18.90 0.56
C LEU A 74 10.99 19.53 1.84
N ASP A 75 11.83 20.13 2.68
CA ASP A 75 11.37 20.78 3.89
C ASP A 75 10.68 22.12 3.61
N LEU A 76 11.11 22.89 2.61
CA LEU A 76 10.36 24.05 2.13
C LEU A 76 8.96 23.66 1.64
N LEU A 77 8.84 22.56 0.90
CA LEU A 77 7.54 22.06 0.44
C LEU A 77 6.62 21.61 1.60
N MET A 78 7.18 20.97 2.64
CA MET A 78 6.38 20.20 3.62
C MET A 78 6.41 20.69 5.08
N SER A 79 7.48 21.34 5.51
CA SER A 79 7.87 21.49 6.93
C SER A 79 8.05 22.95 7.36
N GLU A 80 8.74 23.78 6.56
CA GLU A 80 9.10 25.16 6.91
C GLU A 80 7.86 26.04 7.09
N ASN A 81 7.86 27.00 8.03
CA ASN A 81 6.83 28.04 8.04
C ASN A 81 7.08 29.00 6.85
N LEU A 82 6.01 29.42 6.15
CA LEU A 82 6.16 30.30 4.99
C LEU A 82 6.24 31.78 5.39
N ASP A 83 5.62 32.16 6.51
CA ASP A 83 5.59 33.55 7.01
C ASP A 83 7.00 34.12 7.24
N GLN A 84 8.00 33.26 7.50
CA GLN A 84 9.40 33.67 7.69
C GLN A 84 9.97 34.39 6.44
N PHE A 85 9.42 34.12 5.25
CA PHE A 85 9.86 34.70 3.99
C PHE A 85 9.19 36.04 3.67
N GLU A 86 8.26 36.52 4.51
CA GLU A 86 7.73 37.89 4.40
C GLU A 86 8.66 38.92 5.05
N THR A 87 9.43 38.52 6.09
CA THR A 87 10.25 39.43 6.90
C THR A 87 11.76 39.27 6.72
N ASN A 88 12.24 38.14 6.22
CA ASN A 88 13.67 37.81 6.24
C ASN A 88 14.31 37.97 4.85
N ASP A 89 15.41 38.73 4.76
CA ASP A 89 16.20 38.89 3.53
C ASP A 89 17.00 37.62 3.11
N ARG A 90 16.94 36.56 3.92
CA ARG A 90 17.66 35.28 3.77
C ARG A 90 16.87 34.12 4.34
N TRP A 91 17.07 32.94 3.76
CA TRP A 91 16.66 31.68 4.39
C TRP A 91 17.86 31.09 5.14
N GLN A 92 17.86 31.19 6.47
CA GLN A 92 18.91 30.62 7.32
C GLN A 92 18.50 29.21 7.77
N ARG A 93 19.40 28.23 7.62
CA ARG A 93 19.12 26.83 7.93
C ARG A 93 20.33 26.12 8.54
N ASP A 94 20.23 25.72 9.79
CA ASP A 94 21.33 25.25 10.64
C ASP A 94 22.49 26.27 10.69
N SER A 95 23.56 26.03 9.92
CA SER A 95 24.71 26.93 9.74
C SER A 95 24.90 27.38 8.29
N ARG A 96 23.92 27.12 7.42
CA ARG A 96 23.92 27.50 6.00
C ARG A 96 23.00 28.70 5.76
N GLU A 97 23.43 29.57 4.85
CA GLU A 97 22.64 30.66 4.30
C GLU A 97 22.20 30.22 2.89
N LEU A 98 20.89 30.08 2.69
CA LEU A 98 20.27 29.63 1.45
C LEU A 98 19.63 30.82 0.71
N PRO A 99 19.50 30.76 -0.63
CA PRO A 99 18.74 31.76 -1.37
C PRO A 99 17.29 31.81 -0.89
N LEU A 100 16.63 32.97 -1.06
CA LEU A 100 15.20 33.06 -0.81
C LEU A 100 14.40 32.30 -1.88
N PRO A 101 13.34 31.57 -1.50
CA PRO A 101 12.42 30.97 -2.47
C PRO A 101 11.71 32.04 -3.32
N PRO A 102 11.47 31.80 -4.62
CA PRO A 102 10.65 32.68 -5.46
C PRO A 102 9.23 32.85 -4.90
N LYS A 103 8.66 34.07 -5.02
CA LYS A 103 7.31 34.35 -4.48
C LYS A 103 6.22 33.46 -5.08
N SER A 104 6.29 33.20 -6.37
CA SER A 104 5.41 32.26 -7.10
C SER A 104 5.49 30.82 -6.55
N LEU A 105 6.66 30.38 -6.08
CA LEU A 105 6.84 29.08 -5.43
C LEU A 105 6.20 29.08 -4.04
N LEU A 106 6.40 30.15 -3.25
CA LEU A 106 5.75 30.31 -1.94
C LEU A 106 4.22 30.34 -2.06
N GLU A 107 3.68 31.08 -3.03
CA GLU A 107 2.26 31.14 -3.35
C GLU A 107 1.70 29.77 -3.76
N TYR A 108 2.42 29.01 -4.58
CA TYR A 108 2.05 27.64 -4.94
C TYR A 108 2.06 26.70 -3.73
N ILE A 109 3.09 26.75 -2.88
CA ILE A 109 3.18 25.92 -1.68
C ILE A 109 2.07 26.29 -0.68
N ALA A 110 1.82 27.58 -0.45
CA ALA A 110 0.74 28.06 0.40
C ALA A 110 -0.63 27.58 -0.12
N THR A 111 -0.85 27.68 -1.44
CA THR A 111 -2.07 27.19 -2.11
C THR A 111 -2.26 25.70 -1.93
N VAL A 112 -1.24 24.88 -2.17
CA VAL A 112 -1.31 23.42 -1.99
C VAL A 112 -1.51 23.07 -0.51
N ARG A 113 -0.71 23.64 0.40
CA ARG A 113 -0.79 23.37 1.84
C ARG A 113 -2.15 23.75 2.44
N ARG A 114 -2.74 24.88 2.04
CA ARG A 114 -4.10 25.29 2.46
C ARG A 114 -5.16 24.24 2.13
N HIS A 115 -5.00 23.54 1.01
CA HIS A 115 -5.91 22.50 0.54
C HIS A 115 -5.57 21.09 1.04
N LEU A 116 -4.54 20.91 1.88
CA LEU A 116 -4.30 19.64 2.56
C LEU A 116 -5.27 19.47 3.73
N LEU A 117 -5.74 18.24 3.93
CA LEU A 117 -6.33 17.85 5.21
C LEU A 117 -5.28 17.96 6.32
N ILE A 118 -5.65 18.57 7.43
CA ILE A 118 -4.90 18.63 8.68
C ILE A 118 -4.67 17.19 9.16
N ARG A 119 -3.39 16.80 9.26
CA ARG A 119 -2.95 15.48 9.75
C ARG A 119 -2.42 15.54 11.18
N GLU A 120 -2.56 16.69 11.85
CA GLU A 120 -2.18 16.89 13.24
C GLU A 120 -3.17 16.20 14.18
N ALA A 121 -2.67 15.23 14.95
CA ALA A 121 -3.44 14.53 15.97
C ALA A 121 -2.50 14.06 17.10
N GLY A 122 -2.15 14.97 18.01
CA GLY A 122 -1.45 14.65 19.26
C GLY A 122 -0.10 13.94 19.09
N GLY A 123 0.73 14.37 18.13
CA GLY A 123 2.02 13.76 17.82
C GLY A 123 1.93 12.58 16.83
N SER A 124 3.07 11.91 16.60
CA SER A 124 3.18 10.92 15.51
C SER A 124 2.25 9.72 15.69
N GLN A 125 1.61 9.27 14.60
CA GLN A 125 0.81 8.04 14.55
C GLN A 125 1.63 6.82 15.03
N CYS A 126 2.92 6.76 14.68
CA CYS A 126 3.85 5.73 15.15
C CYS A 126 4.13 5.76 16.67
N GLY A 127 3.88 6.88 17.34
CA GLY A 127 3.91 7.02 18.80
C GLY A 127 2.64 6.43 19.42
N ARG A 128 1.46 6.85 18.96
CA ARG A 128 0.16 6.34 19.43
C ARG A 128 0.03 4.82 19.21
N ASN A 129 0.39 4.31 18.02
CA ASN A 129 0.41 2.88 17.72
C ASN A 129 1.44 2.09 18.55
N ARG A 130 2.48 2.75 19.09
CA ARG A 130 3.45 2.13 20.01
C ARG A 130 2.93 2.09 21.44
N ALA A 131 2.18 3.10 21.87
CA ALA A 131 1.52 3.12 23.17
C ALA A 131 0.44 2.03 23.30
N LEU A 132 -0.29 1.74 22.21
CA LEU A 132 -1.28 0.65 22.14
C LEU A 132 -0.67 -0.75 21.98
N LYS A 133 0.64 -0.87 21.75
CA LYS A 133 1.30 -2.17 21.53
C LYS A 133 1.13 -3.20 22.67
N PRO A 134 1.00 -2.84 23.96
CA PRO A 134 0.74 -3.81 25.03
C PRO A 134 -0.65 -4.46 24.95
N THR A 135 -1.68 -3.73 24.50
CA THR A 135 -3.08 -4.19 24.46
C THR A 135 -3.44 -4.95 23.17
N GLN A 136 -2.60 -4.85 22.13
CA GLN A 136 -2.84 -5.43 20.80
C GLN A 136 -2.19 -6.82 20.57
N LYS A 137 -1.96 -7.59 21.64
CA LYS A 137 -1.33 -8.92 21.53
C LYS A 137 -2.34 -9.99 21.12
N LEU A 138 -2.29 -10.40 19.85
CA LEU A 138 -2.96 -11.62 19.40
C LEU A 138 -2.39 -12.85 20.12
N VAL A 139 -3.27 -13.81 20.46
CA VAL A 139 -2.87 -15.09 21.04
C VAL A 139 -2.03 -15.89 20.03
N ARG A 140 -1.10 -16.72 20.52
CA ARG A 140 -0.13 -17.47 19.69
C ARG A 140 -0.80 -18.25 18.55
N ASP A 141 -1.93 -18.91 18.84
CA ASP A 141 -2.60 -19.80 17.90
C ASP A 141 -3.43 -19.03 16.86
N VAL A 142 -3.93 -17.84 17.22
CA VAL A 142 -4.56 -16.87 16.31
C VAL A 142 -3.52 -16.32 15.31
N ALA A 143 -2.32 -16.01 15.81
CA ALA A 143 -1.21 -15.44 15.05
C ALA A 143 -0.49 -16.42 14.11
N VAL A 144 -0.94 -17.68 14.00
CA VAL A 144 -0.36 -18.68 13.09
C VAL A 144 -0.43 -18.20 11.63
N GLY A 145 0.67 -18.40 10.89
CA GLY A 145 0.86 -17.96 9.51
C GLY A 145 1.30 -16.49 9.36
N MET A 146 1.13 -15.66 10.40
CA MET A 146 1.47 -14.23 10.31
C MET A 146 2.97 -13.96 10.49
N SER A 147 3.51 -13.04 9.69
CA SER A 147 4.82 -12.43 9.98
C SER A 147 4.69 -11.37 11.08
N THR A 148 5.80 -10.98 11.73
CA THR A 148 5.81 -9.92 12.77
C THR A 148 5.18 -8.60 12.30
N LYS A 149 5.23 -8.30 10.99
CA LYS A 149 4.52 -7.18 10.38
C LYS A 149 3.01 -7.44 10.35
N LYS A 150 2.57 -8.57 9.79
CA LYS A 150 1.15 -8.94 9.69
C LYS A 150 0.48 -9.01 11.07
N VAL A 151 1.14 -9.58 12.10
CA VAL A 151 0.65 -9.57 13.50
C VAL A 151 0.39 -8.15 14.01
N HIS A 152 1.29 -7.19 13.73
CA HIS A 152 1.14 -5.82 14.20
C HIS A 152 0.02 -5.06 13.46
N GLU A 153 -0.07 -5.22 12.14
CA GLU A 153 -1.11 -4.58 11.32
C GLU A 153 -2.51 -5.14 11.66
N VAL A 154 -2.65 -6.46 11.79
CA VAL A 154 -3.90 -7.11 12.18
C VAL A 154 -4.29 -6.74 13.62
N GLY A 155 -3.35 -6.78 14.57
CA GLY A 155 -3.63 -6.42 15.97
C GLY A 155 -4.03 -4.95 16.15
N LEU A 156 -3.44 -4.04 15.36
CA LEU A 156 -3.86 -2.63 15.29
C LEU A 156 -5.29 -2.50 14.74
N PHE A 157 -5.57 -3.15 13.62
CA PHE A 157 -6.81 -2.93 12.88
C PHE A 157 -8.02 -3.65 13.49
N ALA A 158 -7.82 -4.85 14.05
CA ALA A 158 -8.86 -5.53 14.83
C ALA A 158 -9.26 -4.73 16.08
N HIS A 159 -8.30 -4.09 16.76
CA HIS A 159 -8.60 -3.20 17.89
C HIS A 159 -9.41 -1.97 17.44
N TYR A 160 -8.97 -1.31 16.38
CA TYR A 160 -9.70 -0.17 15.80
C TYR A 160 -11.13 -0.54 15.38
N ILE A 161 -11.32 -1.68 14.72
CA ILE A 161 -12.65 -2.19 14.35
C ILE A 161 -13.51 -2.42 15.60
N ASN A 162 -12.97 -2.98 16.68
CA ASN A 162 -13.74 -3.15 17.91
C ASN A 162 -14.17 -1.81 18.53
N GLN A 163 -13.31 -0.79 18.52
CA GLN A 163 -13.68 0.56 18.98
C GLN A 163 -14.81 1.15 18.11
N VAL A 164 -14.73 1.01 16.79
CA VAL A 164 -15.81 1.45 15.87
C VAL A 164 -17.12 0.70 16.11
N LEU A 165 -17.07 -0.58 16.46
CA LEU A 165 -18.26 -1.37 16.80
C LEU A 165 -18.89 -0.91 18.12
N GLU A 166 -18.07 -0.58 19.12
CA GLU A 166 -18.51 0.00 20.41
C GLU A 166 -19.13 1.40 20.19
N ASP A 167 -18.47 2.26 19.41
CA ASP A 167 -18.94 3.60 19.03
C ASP A 167 -20.24 3.59 18.19
N VAL A 168 -20.47 2.54 17.39
CA VAL A 168 -21.74 2.36 16.67
C VAL A 168 -22.82 1.90 17.64
N ALA A 169 -22.60 0.81 18.39
CA ALA A 169 -23.59 0.25 19.30
C ALA A 169 -24.02 1.21 20.44
N SER A 170 -23.17 2.16 20.83
CA SER A 170 -23.51 3.19 21.83
C SER A 170 -24.17 4.45 21.25
N ASN A 171 -24.23 4.62 19.91
CA ASN A 171 -24.71 5.86 19.26
C ASN A 171 -25.67 5.63 18.09
N SER A 172 -26.20 4.42 17.91
CA SER A 172 -27.32 4.13 17.00
C SER A 172 -28.06 2.87 17.43
N ASP A 173 -29.33 2.74 17.02
CA ASP A 173 -30.16 1.54 17.23
C ASP A 173 -29.76 0.38 16.29
N HIS A 174 -28.48 0.30 15.89
CA HIS A 174 -27.97 -0.59 14.85
C HIS A 174 -26.71 -1.35 15.33
N GLU A 175 -26.86 -2.18 16.35
CA GLU A 175 -25.78 -3.10 16.74
C GLU A 175 -25.38 -3.98 15.55
N ILE A 176 -24.09 -3.99 15.21
CA ILE A 176 -23.55 -4.69 14.04
C ILE A 176 -23.55 -6.20 14.29
N SER A 177 -24.37 -6.91 13.52
CA SER A 177 -24.59 -8.35 13.62
C SER A 177 -23.42 -9.18 13.09
N HIS A 178 -22.76 -8.74 12.02
CA HIS A 178 -21.68 -9.47 11.32
C HIS A 178 -20.67 -8.50 10.69
N LEU A 179 -19.42 -8.97 10.54
CA LEU A 179 -18.34 -8.26 9.85
C LEU A 179 -18.01 -8.96 8.52
N VAL A 180 -18.07 -8.24 7.40
CA VAL A 180 -17.84 -8.79 6.07
C VAL A 180 -16.43 -8.44 5.58
N ASP A 181 -15.54 -9.43 5.48
CA ASP A 181 -14.13 -9.22 5.10
C ASP A 181 -13.96 -9.36 3.58
N PHE A 182 -13.79 -8.21 2.90
CA PHE A 182 -13.64 -8.10 1.45
C PHE A 182 -12.21 -8.48 1.03
N GLY A 183 -12.07 -9.57 0.27
CA GLY A 183 -10.76 -10.08 -0.18
C GLY A 183 -9.95 -10.67 0.97
N SER A 184 -10.64 -11.42 1.84
CA SER A 184 -10.15 -11.96 3.11
C SER A 184 -8.88 -12.83 2.99
N GLY A 185 -8.62 -13.43 1.83
CA GLY A 185 -7.43 -14.23 1.57
C GLY A 185 -7.27 -15.38 2.57
N GLN A 186 -6.22 -15.33 3.39
CA GLN A 186 -5.92 -16.33 4.44
C GLN A 186 -6.60 -16.00 5.79
N ASN A 187 -7.61 -15.12 5.76
CA ASN A 187 -8.48 -14.68 6.85
C ASN A 187 -7.74 -14.23 8.12
N TYR A 188 -6.60 -13.54 7.97
CA TYR A 188 -5.81 -13.10 9.13
C TYR A 188 -6.55 -12.09 10.01
N LEU A 189 -7.35 -11.20 9.42
CA LEU A 189 -8.14 -10.19 10.13
C LEU A 189 -9.39 -10.81 10.76
N GLY A 190 -10.22 -11.50 9.96
CA GLY A 190 -11.41 -12.17 10.46
C GLY A 190 -11.12 -13.22 11.55
N ARG A 191 -10.08 -14.06 11.42
CA ARG A 191 -9.67 -14.99 12.49
C ARG A 191 -9.35 -14.27 13.80
N ALA A 192 -8.68 -13.12 13.74
CA ALA A 192 -8.38 -12.32 14.91
C ALA A 192 -9.64 -11.73 15.57
N LEU A 193 -10.63 -11.31 14.78
CA LEU A 193 -11.90 -10.75 15.26
C LEU A 193 -12.92 -11.82 15.71
N ALA A 194 -12.87 -13.03 15.16
CA ALA A 194 -13.69 -14.17 15.60
C ALA A 194 -13.19 -14.80 16.90
N SER A 195 -11.90 -14.67 17.20
CA SER A 195 -11.26 -15.18 18.41
C SER A 195 -11.44 -14.25 19.61
N GLU A 196 -11.09 -14.72 20.82
CA GLU A 196 -11.02 -13.86 21.99
C GLU A 196 -9.96 -12.74 21.81
N PRO A 197 -10.20 -11.52 22.33
CA PRO A 197 -11.36 -11.12 23.13
C PRO A 197 -12.62 -10.79 22.31
N TYR A 198 -12.48 -10.53 21.01
CA TYR A 198 -13.48 -9.83 20.19
C TYR A 198 -14.74 -10.66 19.87
N ASN A 199 -14.60 -11.97 19.65
CA ASN A 199 -15.70 -12.92 19.53
C ASN A 199 -16.81 -12.55 18.49
N LYS A 200 -16.44 -11.91 17.38
CA LYS A 200 -17.39 -11.43 16.36
C LYS A 200 -17.77 -12.53 15.34
N ARG A 201 -18.91 -12.35 14.65
CA ARG A 201 -19.33 -13.21 13.53
C ARG A 201 -18.77 -12.64 12.21
N ILE A 202 -18.04 -13.45 11.46
CA ILE A 202 -17.31 -13.02 10.26
C ILE A 202 -17.86 -13.68 9.00
N VAL A 203 -18.02 -12.89 7.95
CA VAL A 203 -18.39 -13.31 6.60
C VAL A 203 -17.17 -13.04 5.69
N ALA A 204 -16.34 -14.05 5.51
CA ALA A 204 -15.08 -13.95 4.77
C ALA A 204 -15.32 -14.20 3.27
N ILE A 205 -15.21 -13.13 2.45
CA ILE A 205 -15.36 -13.22 1.00
C ILE A 205 -13.97 -13.33 0.37
N GLU A 206 -13.77 -14.31 -0.52
CA GLU A 206 -12.51 -14.53 -1.24
C GLU A 206 -12.81 -15.18 -2.60
N SER A 207 -12.20 -14.69 -3.68
CA SER A 207 -12.46 -15.19 -5.05
C SER A 207 -11.53 -16.32 -5.50
N LYS A 208 -10.72 -16.88 -4.59
CA LYS A 208 -9.74 -17.93 -4.88
C LYS A 208 -9.77 -19.02 -3.80
N SER A 209 -10.47 -20.13 -4.07
CA SER A 209 -10.55 -21.35 -3.25
C SER A 209 -9.35 -21.61 -2.33
N HIS A 210 -8.14 -21.76 -2.89
CA HIS A 210 -6.89 -22.09 -2.18
C HIS A 210 -6.51 -21.14 -1.03
N ASN A 211 -6.92 -19.86 -1.10
CA ASN A 211 -6.75 -18.92 0.00
C ASN A 211 -7.70 -19.28 1.16
N SER A 212 -8.98 -19.52 0.86
CA SER A 212 -10.00 -19.92 1.85
C SER A 212 -9.72 -21.30 2.46
N GLU A 213 -9.17 -22.25 1.69
CA GLU A 213 -8.77 -23.58 2.18
C GLU A 213 -7.69 -23.44 3.26
N ARG A 214 -6.62 -22.70 2.95
CA ARG A 214 -5.53 -22.43 3.89
C ARG A 214 -5.97 -21.57 5.08
N ALA A 215 -6.97 -20.72 4.89
CA ALA A 215 -7.59 -19.97 5.97
C ALA A 215 -8.29 -20.92 6.97
N LYS A 216 -9.10 -21.87 6.47
CA LYS A 216 -9.79 -22.91 7.27
C LYS A 216 -8.79 -23.80 8.04
N GLU A 217 -7.62 -24.12 7.46
CA GLU A 217 -6.54 -24.82 8.18
C GLU A 217 -6.08 -24.03 9.42
N PHE A 218 -5.80 -22.73 9.27
CA PHE A 218 -5.35 -21.87 10.37
C PHE A 218 -6.45 -21.60 11.40
N ASP A 219 -7.71 -21.46 10.97
CA ASP A 219 -8.87 -21.32 11.87
C ASP A 219 -9.06 -22.56 12.74
N ALA A 220 -8.82 -23.76 12.17
CA ALA A 220 -8.78 -24.99 12.93
C ALA A 220 -7.59 -25.04 13.92
N MET A 221 -6.44 -24.44 13.59
CA MET A 221 -5.31 -24.31 14.54
C MET A 221 -5.65 -23.38 15.71
N ALA A 222 -6.33 -22.26 15.46
CA ALA A 222 -6.79 -21.31 16.47
C ALA A 222 -8.02 -21.75 17.28
N GLY A 223 -8.61 -22.91 16.96
CA GLY A 223 -9.76 -23.47 17.69
C GLY A 223 -11.12 -22.89 17.28
N LEU A 224 -11.19 -22.12 16.19
CA LEU A 224 -12.45 -21.65 15.60
C LEU A 224 -13.17 -22.74 14.79
N ALA A 225 -12.44 -23.76 14.31
CA ALA A 225 -12.98 -24.86 13.53
C ALA A 225 -12.54 -26.23 14.06
N THR A 226 -13.41 -27.23 13.91
CA THR A 226 -13.12 -28.61 14.32
C THR A 226 -12.04 -29.22 13.42
N LYS A 227 -10.84 -29.45 13.97
CA LYS A 227 -9.78 -30.22 13.29
C LYS A 227 -10.33 -31.59 12.88
N GLN A 228 -10.36 -31.90 11.58
CA GLN A 228 -10.69 -33.25 11.09
C GLN A 228 -9.69 -34.26 11.68
N LYS A 229 -10.15 -35.10 12.60
CA LYS A 229 -9.35 -36.16 13.20
C LYS A 229 -9.19 -37.30 12.19
N VAL A 230 -8.14 -37.24 11.38
CA VAL A 230 -7.75 -38.35 10.49
C VAL A 230 -7.26 -39.52 11.35
N MET A 231 -8.18 -40.38 11.77
CA MET A 231 -7.90 -41.61 12.50
C MET A 231 -7.11 -42.57 11.60
N ARG A 232 -5.87 -42.91 12.00
CA ARG A 232 -5.00 -43.85 11.29
C ARG A 232 -4.53 -44.96 12.20
N ASN A 233 -4.34 -46.16 11.68
CA ASN A 233 -3.79 -47.25 12.46
C ASN A 233 -2.28 -47.05 12.63
N LYS A 234 -1.84 -46.62 13.82
CA LYS A 234 -0.43 -46.30 14.14
C LYS A 234 0.56 -47.45 13.89
N LYS A 235 0.10 -48.71 13.78
CA LYS A 235 0.92 -49.85 13.31
C LYS A 235 0.94 -49.96 11.78
N ALA A 236 -0.22 -49.94 11.10
CA ALA A 236 -0.29 -50.08 9.64
C ALA A 236 0.40 -48.92 8.91
N PHE A 237 0.13 -47.68 9.33
CA PHE A 237 0.80 -46.47 8.81
C PHE A 237 2.32 -46.49 9.00
N ARG A 238 2.83 -47.13 10.06
CA ARG A 238 4.28 -47.32 10.28
C ARG A 238 4.88 -48.49 9.51
N LYS A 239 4.06 -49.38 8.94
CA LYS A 239 4.49 -50.55 8.14
C LYS A 239 4.30 -50.33 6.64
N GLY A 240 3.65 -49.23 6.22
CA GLY A 240 3.33 -48.96 4.82
C GLY A 240 2.17 -49.81 4.28
N GLU A 241 1.34 -50.37 5.16
CA GLU A 241 0.27 -51.33 4.81
C GLU A 241 -1.06 -50.67 4.42
N GLU A 242 -1.12 -49.34 4.43
CA GLU A 242 -2.24 -48.53 3.93
C GLU A 242 -1.87 -48.03 2.51
N ASP A 243 -2.42 -48.66 1.46
CA ASP A 243 -2.13 -48.32 0.06
C ASP A 243 -2.76 -46.98 -0.35
N TRP A 244 -2.02 -45.90 -0.11
CA TRP A 244 -2.47 -44.52 -0.28
C TRP A 244 -1.80 -43.88 -1.50
N LYS A 245 -2.61 -43.56 -2.52
CA LYS A 245 -2.26 -42.60 -3.58
C LYS A 245 -1.95 -41.26 -2.94
N THR A 246 -0.68 -41.02 -2.63
CA THR A 246 -0.24 -39.87 -1.86
C THR A 246 -0.45 -38.58 -2.67
N PRO A 247 -1.27 -37.61 -2.20
CA PRO A 247 -0.77 -36.25 -2.19
C PRO A 247 0.51 -36.32 -1.35
N LYS A 248 1.68 -36.13 -1.98
CA LYS A 248 2.96 -36.10 -1.24
C LYS A 248 2.78 -35.16 -0.05
N PRO A 249 3.20 -35.53 1.17
CA PRO A 249 3.16 -34.58 2.28
C PRO A 249 3.98 -33.37 1.84
N SER A 250 3.31 -32.22 1.72
CA SER A 250 4.01 -30.95 1.61
C SER A 250 4.84 -30.84 2.89
N ALA A 251 6.15 -30.98 2.77
CA ALA A 251 7.05 -30.46 3.79
C ALA A 251 6.65 -28.99 3.96
N LEU A 252 6.37 -28.57 5.21
CA LEU A 252 5.96 -27.20 5.53
C LEU A 252 6.77 -26.24 4.67
N PRO A 253 6.15 -25.51 3.72
CA PRO A 253 6.92 -24.68 2.83
C PRO A 253 7.62 -23.61 3.66
N THR A 254 8.93 -23.74 3.83
CA THR A 254 9.80 -22.59 4.05
C THR A 254 9.33 -21.57 3.02
N PRO A 255 8.80 -20.41 3.45
CA PRO A 255 8.00 -19.58 2.57
C PRO A 255 8.83 -19.24 1.35
N PRO A 256 8.36 -19.55 0.12
CA PRO A 256 8.94 -18.97 -1.06
C PRO A 256 9.00 -17.46 -0.86
N PRO A 257 10.04 -16.75 -1.32
CA PRO A 257 9.90 -15.32 -1.52
C PRO A 257 8.63 -15.08 -2.34
N GLU A 258 7.83 -14.07 -2.01
CA GLU A 258 6.57 -13.78 -2.71
C GLU A 258 6.90 -13.36 -4.16
N VAL A 259 6.98 -14.34 -5.07
CA VAL A 259 7.28 -14.13 -6.49
C VAL A 259 6.05 -13.53 -7.16
N ASN A 260 6.11 -12.23 -7.44
CA ASN A 260 5.22 -11.59 -8.42
C ASN A 260 5.40 -12.32 -9.76
N GLY A 261 4.34 -13.01 -10.20
CA GLY A 261 4.51 -14.25 -10.97
C GLY A 261 4.78 -14.10 -12.48
N THR A 262 5.53 -15.07 -13.00
CA THR A 262 5.56 -15.56 -14.39
C THR A 262 6.00 -17.05 -14.40
N PRO A 263 5.76 -17.82 -15.47
CA PRO A 263 5.73 -19.29 -15.38
C PRO A 263 7.08 -20.03 -15.57
N SER A 264 7.30 -21.01 -14.69
CA SER A 264 8.01 -22.30 -14.82
C SER A 264 9.24 -22.46 -15.74
N GLY A 265 10.35 -22.90 -15.13
CA GLY A 265 11.49 -23.58 -15.76
C GLY A 265 12.01 -24.71 -14.84
N ASN A 266 12.56 -25.78 -15.41
CA ASN A 266 12.77 -27.07 -14.73
C ASN A 266 14.07 -27.22 -13.92
N GLU A 267 14.02 -28.12 -12.91
CA GLU A 267 15.12 -29.00 -12.43
C GLU A 267 16.38 -28.34 -11.78
N SER A 268 17.23 -29.01 -10.98
CA SER A 268 17.14 -30.21 -10.11
C SER A 268 18.50 -30.42 -9.42
N ALA A 269 18.59 -30.54 -8.07
CA ALA A 269 19.71 -31.20 -7.36
C ALA A 269 19.57 -31.23 -5.81
N ALA A 270 20.32 -32.16 -5.19
CA ALA A 270 20.88 -32.16 -3.81
C ALA A 270 19.95 -32.19 -2.57
N GLN A 271 19.82 -33.40 -2.01
CA GLN A 271 19.60 -33.68 -0.57
C GLN A 271 20.99 -33.66 0.15
N ALA A 272 21.22 -33.75 1.47
CA ALA A 272 20.41 -33.89 2.70
C ALA A 272 21.27 -33.40 3.92
N ALA A 273 20.86 -33.35 5.19
CA ALA A 273 19.56 -33.57 5.85
C ALA A 273 19.25 -32.40 6.85
N ILE A 274 19.37 -32.42 8.20
CA ILE A 274 19.72 -33.38 9.27
C ILE A 274 18.81 -33.10 10.50
N ALA A 275 18.50 -34.14 11.29
CA ALA A 275 17.89 -34.12 12.64
C ALA A 275 16.51 -33.45 12.86
N VAL A 276 15.49 -34.30 13.04
CA VAL A 276 14.27 -34.00 13.82
C VAL A 276 14.63 -34.03 15.32
N ASN A 277 13.94 -33.27 16.17
CA ASN A 277 13.77 -33.68 17.57
C ASN A 277 12.33 -33.43 18.04
N ASP A 278 11.67 -34.50 18.47
CA ASP A 278 10.35 -34.49 19.11
C ASP A 278 10.52 -34.13 20.60
N GLY A 279 9.59 -33.39 21.20
CA GLY A 279 9.94 -32.51 22.32
C GLY A 279 8.80 -32.08 23.25
N SER A 280 8.13 -33.05 23.86
CA SER A 280 7.24 -32.93 25.04
C SER A 280 5.98 -32.06 24.95
N LEU A 281 4.90 -32.59 25.53
CA LEU A 281 3.66 -31.87 25.83
C LEU A 281 3.88 -30.89 27.01
N ASP A 282 3.31 -29.70 26.93
CA ASP A 282 3.25 -28.73 28.05
C ASP A 282 1.88 -28.85 28.76
N PRO A 283 1.82 -29.24 30.05
CA PRO A 283 0.58 -29.64 30.73
C PRO A 283 -0.27 -28.47 31.27
N SER A 284 -0.28 -27.31 30.60
CA SER A 284 -1.06 -26.12 31.00
C SER A 284 -2.08 -25.63 29.94
N VAL A 285 -2.34 -26.43 28.89
CA VAL A 285 -3.30 -26.08 27.84
C VAL A 285 -4.74 -26.41 28.26
N ALA A 286 -5.53 -25.38 28.58
CA ALA A 286 -6.98 -25.50 28.63
C ALA A 286 -7.53 -25.79 27.22
N LEU A 287 -8.37 -26.81 27.10
CA LEU A 287 -9.12 -27.06 25.86
C LEU A 287 -10.14 -25.94 25.66
N SER A 288 -10.14 -25.31 24.48
CA SER A 288 -11.09 -24.23 24.15
C SER A 288 -12.53 -24.74 24.23
N THR A 289 -13.26 -24.28 25.26
CA THR A 289 -14.69 -24.52 25.42
C THR A 289 -15.47 -23.36 24.82
N GLN A 290 -16.01 -23.57 23.62
CA GLN A 290 -16.85 -22.62 22.87
C GLN A 290 -16.16 -21.28 22.51
N ALA A 291 -15.55 -21.23 21.31
CA ALA A 291 -15.38 -19.96 20.62
C ALA A 291 -16.77 -19.33 20.40
N LYS A 292 -16.95 -18.07 20.81
CA LYS A 292 -18.24 -17.36 20.69
C LYS A 292 -18.38 -16.63 19.34
N GLY A 293 -17.26 -16.21 18.76
CA GLY A 293 -17.21 -15.75 17.38
C GLY A 293 -17.17 -16.92 16.38
N SER A 294 -17.41 -16.61 15.11
CA SER A 294 -17.51 -17.60 14.04
C SER A 294 -17.01 -17.04 12.71
N VAL A 295 -16.67 -17.93 11.77
CA VAL A 295 -16.28 -17.56 10.40
C VAL A 295 -17.08 -18.38 9.40
N GLN A 296 -17.78 -17.70 8.51
CA GLN A 296 -18.41 -18.25 7.31
C GLN A 296 -17.58 -17.85 6.09
N TYR A 297 -17.41 -18.74 5.11
CA TYR A 297 -16.60 -18.50 3.92
C TYR A 297 -17.46 -18.50 2.66
N PHE A 298 -17.37 -17.44 1.88
CA PHE A 298 -18.08 -17.27 0.61
C PHE A 298 -17.07 -17.14 -0.53
N GLU A 299 -17.07 -18.12 -1.44
CA GLU A 299 -16.29 -18.05 -2.68
C GLU A 299 -17.05 -17.20 -3.71
N HIS A 300 -16.69 -15.92 -3.79
CA HIS A 300 -17.39 -14.92 -4.60
C HIS A 300 -16.42 -13.79 -5.00
N SER A 301 -16.70 -13.13 -6.14
CA SER A 301 -15.86 -12.07 -6.70
C SER A 301 -16.62 -10.75 -6.77
N ILE A 302 -16.34 -9.85 -5.81
CA ILE A 302 -17.04 -8.58 -5.61
C ILE A 302 -16.80 -7.62 -6.80
N SER A 303 -17.81 -7.43 -7.64
CA SER A 303 -17.76 -6.69 -8.92
C SER A 303 -18.18 -5.22 -8.83
N ASP A 304 -19.03 -4.86 -7.86
CA ASP A 304 -19.65 -3.54 -7.79
C ASP A 304 -19.91 -3.03 -6.36
N GLY A 305 -20.03 -3.92 -5.38
CA GLY A 305 -20.38 -3.63 -3.98
C GLY A 305 -21.77 -4.07 -3.56
N ASN A 306 -22.59 -4.68 -4.43
CA ASN A 306 -23.82 -5.37 -4.02
C ASN A 306 -23.46 -6.61 -3.17
N LEU A 307 -24.26 -6.85 -2.13
CA LEU A 307 -24.14 -7.95 -1.18
C LEU A 307 -25.48 -8.65 -0.92
N GLU A 308 -26.55 -8.36 -1.67
CA GLU A 308 -27.84 -9.05 -1.65
C GLU A 308 -27.68 -10.59 -1.66
N ASP A 309 -26.87 -11.08 -2.62
CA ASP A 309 -26.46 -12.47 -2.80
C ASP A 309 -25.71 -13.06 -1.58
N VAL A 310 -25.17 -12.23 -0.70
CA VAL A 310 -24.50 -12.65 0.56
C VAL A 310 -25.46 -12.54 1.74
N VAL A 311 -26.26 -11.47 1.82
CA VAL A 311 -27.28 -11.21 2.86
C VAL A 311 -28.31 -12.33 2.90
N ASP A 312 -28.83 -12.74 1.74
CA ASP A 312 -29.82 -13.83 1.61
C ASP A 312 -29.31 -15.19 2.12
N LYS A 313 -27.99 -15.34 2.24
CA LYS A 313 -27.31 -16.55 2.70
C LYS A 313 -26.88 -16.47 4.17
N LEU A 314 -27.19 -15.38 4.88
CA LEU A 314 -26.99 -15.26 6.32
C LEU A 314 -28.23 -15.77 7.07
N GLU A 315 -28.03 -16.68 8.02
CA GLU A 315 -29.07 -17.18 8.93
C GLU A 315 -29.43 -16.15 10.02
N HIS A 316 -29.83 -14.94 9.62
CA HIS A 316 -30.15 -13.82 10.51
C HIS A 316 -31.21 -12.89 9.90
N PRO A 317 -32.36 -12.65 10.56
CA PRO A 317 -33.29 -11.63 10.11
C PRO A 317 -32.67 -10.23 10.27
N ASP A 318 -32.87 -9.37 9.28
CA ASP A 318 -32.39 -7.97 9.20
C ASP A 318 -30.96 -7.74 9.75
N PRO A 319 -29.92 -8.28 9.08
CA PRO A 319 -28.55 -8.22 9.58
C PRO A 319 -27.92 -6.84 9.37
N ASN A 320 -27.66 -6.10 10.44
CA ASN A 320 -26.74 -4.95 10.39
C ASN A 320 -25.32 -5.44 10.08
N LEU A 321 -24.69 -4.93 9.02
CA LEU A 321 -23.36 -5.33 8.56
C LEU A 321 -22.33 -4.21 8.68
N MET A 322 -21.08 -4.57 8.96
CA MET A 322 -19.91 -3.72 8.77
C MET A 322 -18.99 -4.36 7.72
N VAL A 323 -18.69 -3.64 6.64
CA VAL A 323 -17.72 -4.12 5.64
C VAL A 323 -16.30 -3.71 6.05
N MET A 324 -15.38 -4.65 6.02
CA MET A 324 -13.99 -4.45 6.39
C MET A 324 -13.03 -5.04 5.34
N SER A 325 -11.78 -4.57 5.32
CA SER A 325 -10.69 -5.19 4.55
C SER A 325 -9.34 -4.63 4.98
N LEU A 326 -8.30 -5.47 4.96
CA LEU A 326 -6.90 -5.08 5.21
C LEU A 326 -6.01 -5.49 4.04
N HIS A 327 -5.37 -4.51 3.39
CA HIS A 327 -4.65 -4.64 2.12
C HIS A 327 -5.56 -4.93 0.92
N SER A 328 -6.68 -4.21 0.81
CA SER A 328 -7.55 -4.20 -0.36
C SER A 328 -6.82 -3.73 -1.63
N CYS A 329 -6.97 -4.48 -2.72
CA CYS A 329 -6.36 -4.21 -4.02
C CYS A 329 -7.33 -3.57 -5.00
N GLY A 330 -6.87 -2.58 -5.77
CA GLY A 330 -7.64 -1.96 -6.84
C GLY A 330 -9.00 -1.44 -6.39
N ASN A 331 -10.02 -1.68 -7.23
CA ASN A 331 -11.40 -1.23 -6.98
C ASN A 331 -12.06 -1.83 -5.72
N LEU A 332 -11.44 -2.79 -5.02
CA LEU A 332 -12.10 -3.43 -3.86
C LEU A 332 -12.47 -2.42 -2.76
N VAL A 333 -11.68 -1.35 -2.60
CA VAL A 333 -12.03 -0.21 -1.73
C VAL A 333 -13.22 0.58 -2.28
N HIS A 334 -13.31 0.79 -3.59
CA HIS A 334 -14.46 1.45 -4.22
C HIS A 334 -15.73 0.62 -4.02
N HIS A 335 -15.66 -0.71 -4.20
CA HIS A 335 -16.80 -1.61 -4.05
C HIS A 335 -17.27 -1.67 -2.59
N GLY A 336 -16.34 -1.71 -1.63
CA GLY A 336 -16.69 -1.65 -0.21
C GLY A 336 -17.28 -0.31 0.22
N LEU A 337 -16.79 0.83 -0.31
CA LEU A 337 -17.43 2.13 -0.09
C LEU A 337 -18.82 2.22 -0.77
N ARG A 338 -18.99 1.65 -1.97
CA ARG A 338 -20.29 1.55 -2.65
C ARG A 338 -21.27 0.67 -1.87
N SER A 339 -20.79 -0.36 -1.17
CA SER A 339 -21.66 -1.27 -0.41
C SER A 339 -22.52 -0.57 0.65
N LEU A 340 -22.04 0.54 1.22
CA LEU A 340 -22.77 1.40 2.17
C LEU A 340 -23.94 2.16 1.53
N LEU A 341 -23.91 2.36 0.21
CA LEU A 341 -24.96 3.04 -0.56
C LEU A 341 -25.90 2.04 -1.26
N LEU A 342 -25.39 0.86 -1.61
CA LEU A 342 -26.13 -0.16 -2.35
C LEU A 342 -26.94 -1.11 -1.44
N ASN A 343 -26.46 -1.37 -0.21
CA ASN A 343 -27.06 -2.38 0.68
C ASN A 343 -27.60 -1.73 1.96
N PRO A 344 -28.92 -1.68 2.18
CA PRO A 344 -29.50 -1.15 3.43
C PRO A 344 -29.02 -1.87 4.69
N ALA A 345 -28.57 -3.12 4.56
CA ALA A 345 -27.95 -3.92 5.61
C ALA A 345 -26.59 -3.36 6.08
N VAL A 346 -25.78 -2.75 5.20
CA VAL A 346 -24.46 -2.21 5.56
C VAL A 346 -24.63 -0.87 6.26
N LYS A 347 -24.17 -0.79 7.51
CA LYS A 347 -24.25 0.43 8.35
C LYS A 347 -22.89 1.11 8.56
N CYS A 348 -21.79 0.40 8.31
CA CYS A 348 -20.43 0.89 8.54
C CYS A 348 -19.42 0.27 7.56
N VAL A 349 -18.34 0.99 7.25
CA VAL A 349 -17.22 0.52 6.41
C VAL A 349 -15.89 0.96 7.02
N ALA A 350 -14.93 0.04 7.16
CA ALA A 350 -13.56 0.35 7.57
C ALA A 350 -12.56 -0.47 6.73
N MET A 351 -11.82 0.17 5.82
CA MET A 351 -10.95 -0.53 4.87
C MET A 351 -9.58 0.12 4.73
N VAL A 352 -8.54 -0.70 4.57
CA VAL A 352 -7.17 -0.27 4.27
C VAL A 352 -6.79 -0.77 2.87
N GLY A 353 -6.73 0.13 1.90
CA GLY A 353 -6.24 -0.17 0.55
C GLY A 353 -4.71 -0.21 0.46
N CYS A 354 -4.17 -0.91 -0.52
CA CYS A 354 -2.73 -0.99 -0.77
C CYS A 354 -2.34 -0.82 -2.25
N CYS A 355 -3.00 -1.52 -3.18
CA CYS A 355 -2.62 -1.58 -4.59
C CYS A 355 -3.43 -0.62 -5.46
N TYR A 356 -3.24 0.68 -5.24
CA TYR A 356 -3.88 1.76 -6.01
C TYR A 356 -3.51 1.76 -7.51
N ASN A 357 -2.41 1.09 -7.86
CA ASN A 357 -1.98 0.80 -9.23
C ASN A 357 -2.92 -0.16 -9.99
N LEU A 358 -3.85 -0.82 -9.28
CA LEU A 358 -4.87 -1.72 -9.84
C LEU A 358 -6.27 -1.09 -9.84
N VAL A 359 -6.39 0.22 -9.53
CA VAL A 359 -7.65 0.96 -9.65
C VAL A 359 -7.84 1.37 -11.12
N THR A 360 -8.97 0.97 -11.69
CA THR A 360 -9.39 1.28 -13.07
C THR A 360 -9.82 2.74 -13.21
N GLU A 361 -10.10 3.19 -14.45
CA GLU A 361 -10.49 4.57 -14.74
C GLU A 361 -11.92 4.61 -15.32
N ARG A 362 -12.78 5.45 -14.72
CA ARG A 362 -14.16 5.67 -15.14
C ARG A 362 -14.25 6.62 -16.33
N LEU A 363 -13.32 7.55 -16.46
CA LEU A 363 -13.26 8.54 -17.54
C LEU A 363 -12.54 7.97 -18.77
N THR A 364 -13.07 8.28 -19.95
CA THR A 364 -12.68 7.61 -21.22
C THR A 364 -11.42 8.21 -21.85
N GLY A 365 -11.20 9.52 -21.71
CA GLY A 365 -10.01 10.24 -22.19
C GLY A 365 -8.70 9.95 -21.45
N GLY A 366 -8.71 9.06 -20.45
CA GLY A 366 -7.55 8.73 -19.64
C GLY A 366 -7.02 9.91 -18.80
N SER A 367 -5.77 9.81 -18.37
CA SER A 367 -5.08 10.87 -17.63
C SER A 367 -4.53 11.94 -18.60
N TYR A 368 -5.00 13.19 -18.46
CA TYR A 368 -4.64 14.34 -19.33
C TYR A 368 -3.12 14.42 -19.55
N LYS A 369 -2.64 14.21 -20.78
CA LYS A 369 -1.22 14.32 -21.13
C LYS A 369 -0.85 15.68 -21.73
N LEU A 370 0.43 16.06 -21.56
CA LEU A 370 0.99 17.20 -22.29
C LEU A 370 0.99 16.93 -23.80
N PRO A 371 0.72 17.96 -24.64
CA PRO A 371 1.02 17.90 -26.07
C PRO A 371 2.46 17.41 -26.31
N GLY A 372 2.62 16.43 -27.21
CA GLY A 372 3.89 15.75 -27.49
C GLY A 372 4.20 14.50 -26.64
N LEU A 373 3.57 14.33 -25.46
CA LEU A 373 3.59 13.08 -24.66
C LEU A 373 2.39 12.18 -24.92
N ASP A 374 1.31 12.73 -25.47
CA ASP A 374 0.13 11.97 -25.90
C ASP A 374 0.45 11.19 -27.20
N PRO A 375 0.34 9.84 -27.20
CA PRO A 375 0.53 9.06 -28.42
C PRO A 375 -0.54 9.33 -29.48
N SER A 376 -1.79 9.62 -29.08
CA SER A 376 -2.89 9.85 -30.03
C SER A 376 -2.70 11.13 -30.86
N LEU A 377 -2.00 12.12 -30.30
CA LEU A 377 -1.60 13.34 -31.02
C LEU A 377 -0.38 13.14 -31.94
N ARG A 378 0.19 11.93 -32.02
CA ARG A 378 1.23 11.57 -33.00
C ARG A 378 0.68 10.83 -34.22
N GLU A 379 -0.58 10.37 -34.20
CA GLU A 379 -1.21 9.64 -35.30
C GLU A 379 -1.69 10.57 -36.43
N GLY A 380 -0.75 11.34 -36.98
CA GLY A 380 -0.93 12.20 -38.17
C GLY A 380 -0.23 11.69 -39.43
N SER A 381 0.41 10.52 -39.38
CA SER A 381 1.12 9.90 -40.51
C SER A 381 0.45 8.59 -40.93
N GLU A 382 0.06 8.48 -42.20
CA GLU A 382 -0.60 7.32 -42.80
C GLU A 382 0.34 6.11 -42.98
N THR A 383 0.81 5.51 -41.88
CA THR A 383 1.31 4.12 -41.80
C THR A 383 1.73 3.83 -40.36
N GLY A 384 0.92 3.08 -39.61
CA GLY A 384 1.27 2.73 -38.23
C GLY A 384 0.38 1.63 -37.67
N GLN A 385 0.98 0.48 -37.35
CA GLN A 385 0.38 -0.43 -36.37
C GLN A 385 0.67 0.18 -35.00
N ALA A 386 -0.37 0.43 -34.20
CA ALA A 386 -0.20 1.04 -32.88
C ALA A 386 0.47 0.05 -31.90
N GLU A 387 1.80 0.12 -31.79
CA GLU A 387 2.57 -0.58 -30.76
C GLU A 387 2.31 0.03 -29.37
N VAL A 388 1.11 -0.23 -28.85
CA VAL A 388 0.74 0.09 -27.46
C VAL A 388 1.65 -0.71 -26.53
N ALA A 389 2.31 0.00 -25.62
CA ALA A 389 3.37 -0.54 -24.77
C ALA A 389 2.93 -1.73 -23.88
N GLY A 390 3.21 -2.95 -24.35
CA GLY A 390 3.32 -4.16 -23.51
C GLY A 390 2.02 -4.76 -22.97
N GLY A 391 0.84 -4.39 -23.50
CA GLY A 391 -0.45 -4.95 -23.11
C GLY A 391 -1.28 -5.39 -24.31
N LYS A 392 -2.13 -6.41 -24.15
CA LYS A 392 -3.14 -6.71 -25.18
C LYS A 392 -4.10 -5.52 -25.28
N PRO A 393 -4.53 -5.10 -26.50
CA PRO A 393 -5.41 -3.94 -26.65
C PRO A 393 -6.70 -4.05 -25.80
N GLN A 394 -7.30 -5.24 -25.74
CA GLN A 394 -8.52 -5.51 -24.98
C GLN A 394 -8.37 -5.23 -23.48
N GLU A 395 -7.40 -5.89 -22.82
CA GLU A 395 -7.11 -5.75 -21.38
C GLU A 395 -6.73 -4.30 -20.97
N THR A 396 -6.36 -3.47 -21.95
CA THR A 396 -6.00 -2.06 -21.77
C THR A 396 -7.21 -1.12 -21.97
N LEU A 397 -8.21 -1.52 -22.76
CA LEU A 397 -9.52 -0.87 -22.83
C LEU A 397 -10.39 -1.23 -21.63
N ASP A 398 -10.43 -2.50 -21.22
CA ASP A 398 -11.30 -2.99 -20.12
C ASP A 398 -10.96 -2.35 -18.74
N ARG A 399 -9.80 -1.69 -18.63
CA ARG A 399 -9.38 -0.88 -17.47
C ARG A 399 -9.80 0.59 -17.54
N ARG A 400 -10.42 1.02 -18.63
CA ARG A 400 -10.98 2.35 -18.88
C ARG A 400 -12.49 2.22 -19.03
N CYS A 401 -13.21 3.34 -18.92
CA CYS A 401 -14.68 3.36 -18.99
C CYS A 401 -15.39 2.52 -17.91
N ASP A 402 -14.68 2.08 -16.86
CA ASP A 402 -15.25 1.25 -15.79
C ASP A 402 -16.15 2.11 -14.89
N PRO A 403 -17.47 1.84 -14.78
CA PRO A 403 -18.38 2.63 -13.98
C PRO A 403 -18.05 2.64 -12.48
N HIS A 404 -17.24 1.71 -12.00
CA HIS A 404 -16.78 1.59 -10.61
C HIS A 404 -15.32 2.04 -10.41
N GLY A 405 -14.64 2.46 -11.49
CA GLY A 405 -13.29 3.00 -11.48
C GLY A 405 -13.16 4.42 -10.90
N PHE A 406 -11.96 4.98 -10.99
CA PHE A 406 -11.68 6.36 -10.54
C PHE A 406 -12.10 7.40 -11.61
N PRO A 407 -12.74 8.53 -11.22
CA PRO A 407 -13.21 8.87 -9.88
C PRO A 407 -14.62 8.31 -9.59
N MET A 408 -14.83 7.83 -8.35
CA MET A 408 -16.16 7.39 -7.90
C MET A 408 -17.16 8.55 -7.81
N SER A 409 -16.70 9.76 -7.45
CA SER A 409 -17.55 10.91 -7.18
C SER A 409 -18.09 11.53 -8.47
N GLU A 410 -19.41 11.67 -8.58
CA GLU A 410 -20.05 12.32 -9.72
C GLU A 410 -19.59 13.77 -9.90
N ARG A 411 -19.36 14.49 -8.79
CA ARG A 411 -18.78 15.84 -8.74
C ARG A 411 -17.40 15.92 -9.44
N LEU A 412 -16.60 14.87 -9.35
CA LEU A 412 -15.29 14.76 -10.02
C LEU A 412 -15.40 14.19 -11.44
N ALA A 413 -16.37 13.32 -11.71
CA ALA A 413 -16.60 12.75 -13.04
C ALA A 413 -17.22 13.76 -14.02
N THR A 414 -18.06 14.67 -13.54
CA THR A 414 -18.79 15.66 -14.36
C THR A 414 -18.16 17.06 -14.34
N TYR A 415 -17.06 17.27 -13.62
CA TYR A 415 -16.43 18.58 -13.44
C TYR A 415 -16.16 19.30 -14.76
N THR A 416 -16.61 20.55 -14.87
CA THR A 416 -16.28 21.46 -15.97
C THR A 416 -15.35 22.57 -15.50
N ARG A 417 -14.30 22.87 -16.28
CA ARG A 417 -13.42 24.02 -16.01
C ARG A 417 -14.23 25.33 -16.12
N PRO A 418 -14.02 26.32 -15.23
CA PRO A 418 -14.58 27.67 -15.39
C PRO A 418 -14.19 28.35 -16.71
N THR A 419 -13.03 28.00 -17.26
CA THR A 419 -12.56 28.37 -18.59
C THR A 419 -12.63 27.16 -19.53
N PRO A 420 -13.58 27.12 -20.49
CA PRO A 420 -13.66 26.05 -21.48
C PRO A 420 -12.40 25.98 -22.35
N SER A 421 -11.97 24.77 -22.68
CA SER A 421 -10.85 24.51 -23.60
C SER A 421 -11.23 23.36 -24.53
N PRO A 422 -11.07 23.50 -25.86
CA PRO A 422 -11.55 22.50 -26.82
C PRO A 422 -10.81 21.15 -26.74
N HIS A 423 -9.66 21.11 -26.06
CA HIS A 423 -8.87 19.90 -25.84
C HIS A 423 -9.14 19.22 -24.48
N HIS A 424 -10.12 19.72 -23.71
CA HIS A 424 -10.43 19.23 -22.37
C HIS A 424 -11.84 18.62 -22.31
N GLN A 425 -11.89 17.30 -22.12
CA GLN A 425 -13.14 16.61 -21.75
C GLN A 425 -13.57 16.98 -20.32
N PRO A 426 -14.87 16.87 -19.99
CA PRO A 426 -15.35 16.95 -18.61
C PRO A 426 -14.71 15.90 -17.69
N GLY A 427 -14.63 16.24 -16.41
CA GLY A 427 -14.12 15.38 -15.36
C GLY A 427 -12.66 15.64 -14.97
N ILE A 428 -12.26 15.04 -13.84
CA ILE A 428 -10.91 15.09 -13.28
C ILE A 428 -10.33 13.67 -13.26
N SER A 429 -9.39 13.41 -14.18
CA SER A 429 -8.51 12.24 -14.13
C SER A 429 -7.19 12.58 -13.43
N LEU A 430 -6.71 11.64 -12.61
CA LEU A 430 -5.41 11.69 -11.93
C LEU A 430 -4.63 10.44 -12.31
N ASN A 431 -3.37 10.58 -12.70
CA ASN A 431 -2.56 9.45 -13.17
C ASN A 431 -2.16 8.49 -12.04
N ILE A 432 -1.71 7.31 -12.44
CA ILE A 432 -1.31 6.22 -11.53
C ILE A 432 -0.28 6.67 -10.47
N THR A 433 0.67 7.55 -10.84
CA THR A 433 1.65 8.11 -9.91
C THR A 433 0.96 9.02 -8.88
N ALA A 434 0.06 9.92 -9.29
CA ALA A 434 -0.71 10.75 -8.39
C ALA A 434 -1.61 9.93 -7.45
N ARG A 435 -2.31 8.91 -7.97
CA ARG A 435 -3.14 7.98 -7.17
C ARG A 435 -2.28 7.25 -6.11
N MET A 436 -1.08 6.82 -6.47
CA MET A 436 -0.11 6.18 -5.56
C MET A 436 0.54 7.16 -4.55
N MET A 437 0.78 8.42 -4.94
CA MET A 437 1.41 9.42 -4.07
C MET A 437 0.43 10.01 -3.04
N ALA A 438 -0.86 10.17 -3.40
CA ALA A 438 -1.89 10.73 -2.52
C ALA A 438 -2.07 9.94 -1.21
N VAL A 439 -1.86 8.62 -1.25
CA VAL A 439 -1.98 7.71 -0.12
C VAL A 439 -0.70 7.60 0.72
N GLN A 440 0.36 8.32 0.34
CA GLN A 440 1.53 8.44 1.20
C GLN A 440 1.26 9.41 2.36
N ALA A 441 2.04 9.24 3.43
CA ALA A 441 2.09 10.16 4.55
C ALA A 441 3.49 10.79 4.62
N PRO A 442 3.75 11.89 3.89
CA PRO A 442 5.01 12.62 3.99
C PRO A 442 5.30 13.12 5.41
N GLN A 443 4.26 13.41 6.19
CA GLN A 443 4.36 13.76 7.61
C GLN A 443 4.92 12.62 8.50
N ASN A 444 4.93 11.36 8.01
CA ASN A 444 5.60 10.23 8.67
C ASN A 444 7.06 10.06 8.22
N TRP A 445 7.60 10.93 7.35
CA TRP A 445 9.00 10.92 6.93
C TRP A 445 9.88 11.66 7.94
N GLY A 446 10.16 11.03 9.09
CA GLY A 446 11.06 11.62 10.07
C GLY A 446 12.48 11.88 9.52
N PRO A 447 13.26 12.83 10.10
CA PRO A 447 14.50 13.39 9.50
C PRO A 447 15.63 12.40 9.14
N ILE A 448 15.52 11.14 9.57
CA ILE A 448 16.59 10.14 9.49
C ILE A 448 16.64 9.45 8.11
N ARG A 449 15.61 9.61 7.25
CA ARG A 449 15.41 8.70 6.10
C ARG A 449 16.40 8.83 4.94
N GLN A 450 16.99 9.99 4.65
CA GLN A 450 17.89 10.12 3.48
C GLN A 450 19.22 9.37 3.60
N ARG A 451 19.69 9.04 4.81
CA ARG A 451 20.92 8.22 4.99
C ARG A 451 20.84 6.82 4.34
N ARG A 452 19.67 6.40 3.84
CA ARG A 452 19.47 5.13 3.11
C ARG A 452 20.07 5.10 1.71
N ARG A 453 20.55 6.23 1.16
CA ARG A 453 21.18 6.28 -0.16
C ARG A 453 22.70 6.05 -0.15
N ILE A 454 23.29 5.86 1.03
CA ILE A 454 24.74 5.76 1.31
C ILE A 454 25.58 4.89 0.34
N PHE A 455 25.04 3.79 -0.20
CA PHE A 455 25.76 2.96 -1.17
C PHE A 455 25.86 3.58 -2.57
N LEU A 456 24.90 4.41 -2.97
CA LEU A 456 24.96 5.23 -4.19
C LEU A 456 25.86 6.45 -3.97
N ASP A 457 25.64 7.16 -2.85
CA ASP A 457 26.36 8.40 -2.48
C ASP A 457 27.86 8.16 -2.25
N LYS A 458 28.27 6.91 -1.99
CA LYS A 458 29.66 6.47 -1.85
C LYS A 458 30.14 5.58 -3.00
N HIS A 459 29.42 5.58 -4.12
CA HIS A 459 29.81 4.88 -5.36
C HIS A 459 30.18 3.39 -5.15
N VAL A 460 29.38 2.72 -4.31
CA VAL A 460 29.36 1.25 -4.12
C VAL A 460 28.37 0.59 -5.08
N VAL A 461 27.34 1.34 -5.52
CA VAL A 461 26.52 1.04 -6.69
C VAL A 461 26.48 2.25 -7.62
N GLY A 462 26.37 2.02 -8.92
CA GLY A 462 26.19 3.06 -9.93
C GLY A 462 24.74 3.53 -10.08
N PRO A 463 24.50 4.65 -10.78
CA PRO A 463 23.17 5.00 -11.27
C PRO A 463 22.68 3.96 -12.30
N PRO A 464 21.35 3.84 -12.53
CA PRO A 464 20.82 3.00 -13.60
C PRO A 464 21.35 3.44 -14.97
N SER A 465 21.75 2.49 -15.82
CA SER A 465 22.18 2.77 -17.19
C SER A 465 21.00 2.95 -18.14
N SER A 466 21.20 3.74 -19.21
CA SER A 466 20.18 4.12 -20.20
C SER A 466 19.54 2.95 -20.96
N ASN A 467 20.22 1.81 -21.03
CA ASN A 467 19.86 0.70 -21.94
C ASN A 467 18.66 -0.15 -21.45
N TYR A 468 18.03 0.24 -20.34
CA TYR A 468 16.87 -0.45 -19.73
C TYR A 468 15.54 0.30 -19.92
N ALA A 469 15.45 1.21 -20.90
CA ALA A 469 14.22 1.94 -21.25
C ALA A 469 13.17 1.09 -22.01
N GLY A 470 12.91 -0.14 -21.54
CA GLY A 470 12.06 -1.14 -22.21
C GLY A 470 10.94 -1.71 -21.32
N ASN A 471 9.82 -2.06 -21.96
CA ASN A 471 8.53 -2.39 -21.34
C ASN A 471 8.52 -3.66 -20.44
N VAL A 472 8.98 -3.56 -19.19
CA VAL A 472 8.78 -4.62 -18.17
C VAL A 472 8.28 -4.02 -16.85
N SER A 473 7.20 -4.59 -16.30
CA SER A 473 6.60 -4.17 -15.03
C SER A 473 7.39 -4.65 -13.80
N PRO A 474 7.15 -4.12 -12.58
CA PRO A 474 8.09 -4.16 -11.45
C PRO A 474 8.17 -5.51 -10.70
N ALA A 475 8.40 -6.60 -11.43
CA ALA A 475 8.77 -7.92 -10.90
C ALA A 475 10.23 -8.30 -11.24
N GLY A 476 10.87 -7.66 -12.22
CA GLY A 476 12.21 -8.03 -12.71
C GLY A 476 13.14 -6.83 -13.01
N HIS A 477 14.12 -6.62 -12.14
CA HIS A 477 15.42 -5.96 -12.37
C HIS A 477 15.50 -4.82 -13.42
N SER A 478 14.93 -3.65 -13.12
CA SER A 478 15.02 -2.45 -14.00
C SER A 478 15.87 -1.28 -13.44
N SER A 479 16.37 -1.39 -12.20
CA SER A 479 17.48 -0.55 -11.75
C SER A 479 18.79 -1.19 -12.23
N GLY A 480 19.48 -0.58 -13.18
CA GLY A 480 20.73 -1.08 -13.79
C GLY A 480 21.96 -1.16 -12.85
N GLY A 481 21.77 -1.15 -11.54
CA GLY A 481 22.78 -1.44 -10.53
C GLY A 481 22.39 -2.68 -9.73
N THR A 482 23.34 -3.59 -9.53
CA THR A 482 23.15 -4.88 -8.84
C THR A 482 22.49 -4.71 -7.47
N PRO A 483 21.38 -5.40 -7.17
CA PRO A 483 20.68 -5.25 -5.90
C PRO A 483 21.52 -5.79 -4.74
N ILE A 484 21.87 -4.93 -3.77
CA ILE A 484 22.65 -5.31 -2.59
C ILE A 484 21.78 -6.11 -1.61
N ILE A 485 21.87 -7.45 -1.65
CA ILE A 485 21.12 -8.35 -0.77
C ILE A 485 21.86 -8.52 0.58
N ILE A 486 21.68 -7.56 1.49
CA ILE A 486 22.23 -7.65 2.87
C ILE A 486 21.64 -8.85 3.64
N GLY A 487 20.41 -9.27 3.34
CA GLY A 487 19.69 -10.29 4.08
C GLY A 487 19.45 -9.94 5.56
N HIS A 488 19.30 -10.96 6.42
CA HIS A 488 19.06 -10.76 7.85
C HIS A 488 20.35 -10.39 8.62
N LEU A 489 20.22 -9.53 9.64
CA LEU A 489 21.27 -9.10 10.56
C LEU A 489 20.97 -9.56 12.00
N LYS A 490 21.99 -9.61 12.88
CA LYS A 490 21.77 -9.89 14.31
C LYS A 490 20.89 -8.80 14.95
N LYS A 491 19.96 -9.19 15.84
CA LYS A 491 18.91 -8.33 16.42
C LYS A 491 19.39 -6.97 16.93
N GLY A 492 20.59 -6.91 17.53
CA GLY A 492 21.19 -5.68 18.05
C GLY A 492 21.52 -4.61 17.00
N PHE A 493 21.63 -4.96 15.72
CA PHE A 493 21.86 -4.01 14.63
C PHE A 493 20.59 -3.26 14.19
N TYR A 494 19.38 -3.72 14.56
CA TYR A 494 18.14 -3.02 14.23
C TYR A 494 17.73 -1.95 15.26
N LYS A 495 18.59 -1.62 16.23
CA LYS A 495 18.28 -0.67 17.33
C LYS A 495 18.27 0.79 16.90
N ASP A 496 19.18 1.16 16.00
CA ASP A 496 19.37 2.52 15.47
C ASP A 496 20.02 2.46 14.07
N PHE A 497 20.02 3.57 13.33
CA PHE A 497 20.54 3.59 11.96
C PHE A 497 22.05 3.36 11.87
N VAL A 498 22.84 3.83 12.84
CA VAL A 498 24.31 3.66 12.83
C VAL A 498 24.68 2.20 13.13
N ALA A 499 23.96 1.56 14.04
CA ALA A 499 24.05 0.12 14.27
C ALA A 499 23.64 -0.68 13.02
N TYR A 500 22.57 -0.27 12.32
CA TYR A 500 22.13 -0.94 11.09
C TYR A 500 23.19 -0.85 9.99
N VAL A 501 23.74 0.35 9.73
CA VAL A 501 24.82 0.52 8.74
C VAL A 501 26.04 -0.30 9.12
N ARG A 502 26.53 -0.22 10.37
CA ARG A 502 27.70 -1.02 10.82
C ARG A 502 27.48 -2.53 10.64
N GLY A 503 26.28 -3.02 10.92
CA GLY A 503 25.92 -4.43 10.71
C GLY A 503 25.84 -4.80 9.22
N ALA A 504 25.31 -3.91 8.38
CA ALA A 504 25.22 -4.12 6.94
C ALA A 504 26.58 -4.05 6.24
N THR A 505 27.39 -3.01 6.51
CA THR A 505 28.72 -2.85 5.90
C THR A 505 29.67 -3.94 6.33
N GLY A 506 29.67 -4.33 7.61
CA GLY A 506 30.45 -5.48 8.07
C GLY A 506 30.06 -6.76 7.32
N LYS A 507 28.77 -7.08 7.26
CA LYS A 507 28.30 -8.29 6.56
C LYS A 507 28.60 -8.31 5.05
N LEU A 508 28.60 -7.15 4.39
CA LEU A 508 28.97 -7.04 2.97
C LEU A 508 30.50 -7.08 2.75
N ALA A 509 31.27 -6.50 3.65
CA ALA A 509 32.74 -6.52 3.61
C ALA A 509 33.32 -7.91 3.89
N ASP A 510 32.68 -8.64 4.80
CA ASP A 510 33.04 -9.99 5.25
C ASP A 510 32.27 -11.09 4.48
N ASP A 511 31.77 -10.79 3.26
CA ASP A 511 31.04 -11.74 2.40
C ASP A 511 32.01 -12.81 1.82
N PRO A 512 31.80 -14.12 2.07
CA PRO A 512 32.70 -15.19 1.60
C PRO A 512 32.85 -15.30 0.08
N ALA A 513 31.96 -14.69 -0.72
CA ALA A 513 32.04 -14.70 -2.18
C ALA A 513 32.96 -13.60 -2.76
N ASP A 514 33.60 -12.78 -1.91
CA ASP A 514 34.41 -11.59 -2.23
C ASP A 514 33.88 -10.74 -3.39
N THR A 515 32.60 -10.40 -3.31
CA THR A 515 31.91 -9.65 -4.37
C THR A 515 32.54 -8.27 -4.57
N GLU A 516 32.39 -7.72 -5.78
CA GLU A 516 32.80 -6.35 -6.10
C GLU A 516 32.17 -5.33 -5.12
N VAL A 517 30.91 -5.55 -4.74
CA VAL A 517 30.22 -4.77 -3.70
C VAL A 517 30.96 -4.86 -2.36
N GLY A 518 31.37 -6.05 -1.92
CA GLY A 518 32.16 -6.22 -0.69
C GLY A 518 33.49 -5.47 -0.72
N ARG A 519 34.20 -5.51 -1.85
CA ARG A 519 35.45 -4.74 -2.07
C ARG A 519 35.20 -3.23 -1.99
N LEU A 520 34.19 -2.73 -2.69
CA LEU A 520 33.79 -1.32 -2.69
C LEU A 520 33.30 -0.85 -1.29
N VAL A 521 32.67 -1.72 -0.50
CA VAL A 521 32.32 -1.43 0.90
C VAL A 521 33.57 -1.34 1.78
N ARG A 522 34.54 -2.26 1.64
CA ARG A 522 35.81 -2.22 2.40
C ARG A 522 36.58 -0.93 2.11
N GLU A 523 36.74 -0.60 0.84
CA GLU A 523 37.38 0.63 0.35
C GLU A 523 36.62 1.89 0.80
N LYS A 524 35.40 2.10 0.30
CA LYS A 524 34.71 3.41 0.32
C LYS A 524 33.83 3.66 1.55
N LEU A 525 33.56 2.63 2.36
CA LEU A 525 32.77 2.75 3.60
C LEU A 525 33.52 2.32 4.87
N MET A 526 34.62 1.57 4.77
CA MET A 526 35.38 1.10 5.94
C MET A 526 36.85 1.56 5.97
N GLY A 527 37.35 2.22 4.91
CA GLY A 527 38.75 2.67 4.84
C GLY A 527 39.78 1.53 4.83
N ARG A 528 39.33 0.31 4.52
CA ARG A 528 40.16 -0.89 4.39
C ARG A 528 40.54 -1.07 2.92
N VAL A 529 41.63 -0.43 2.52
CA VAL A 529 42.33 -0.76 1.27
C VAL A 529 42.89 -2.18 1.40
N SER A 530 42.83 -2.95 0.31
CA SER A 530 43.43 -4.29 0.18
C SER A 530 44.91 -4.22 -0.15
#